data_AF-A0A7V0VEW8-F1
#
_entry.id   AF-A0A7V0VEW8-F1
#
_cell.length_a   1.000
_cell.length_b   1.000
_cell.length_c   1.000
_cell.angle_alpha   90.00
_cell.angle_beta   90.00
_cell.angle_gamma   90.00
#
_symmetry.space_group_name_H-M   'P 1'
#
loop_
_entity.id
_entity.type
_entity.pdbx_description
1 polymer ?
#
loop_
_entity_poly.entity_id
_entity_poly.type
_entity_poly.pdbx_seq_one_letter_code
_entity_poly.pdbx_strand_id
1 'polypeptide(L)'
;MKYLVLLLLLIAFTGCSKQTVQSINTKFPHGQKLYFSKCGGCHRLYDRGEFKPEQWDTIMVSMRSKAKTTAEQEKEILLFLKERE
;
A
#
# COMPACT_ATOMS: atom_id res chain seq x y z
N MET A 1 -46.05 11.88 10.64
CA MET A 1 -45.09 12.41 9.62
C MET A 1 -43.90 13.16 10.23
N LYS A 2 -44.07 13.90 11.34
CA LYS A 2 -42.99 14.67 12.00
C LYS A 2 -41.85 13.80 12.58
N TYR A 3 -42.16 12.57 13.03
CA TYR A 3 -41.17 11.61 13.56
C TYR A 3 -40.46 10.77 12.48
N LEU A 4 -41.03 10.69 11.27
CA LEU A 4 -40.43 9.94 10.15
C LEU A 4 -39.19 10.66 9.60
N VAL A 5 -39.22 11.99 9.61
CA VAL A 5 -38.09 12.86 9.26
C VAL A 5 -37.01 12.84 10.36
N LEU A 6 -37.41 12.66 11.62
CA LEU A 6 -36.50 12.61 12.77
C LEU A 6 -35.69 11.30 12.82
N LEU A 7 -36.24 10.19 12.31
CA LEU A 7 -35.59 8.87 12.25
C LEU A 7 -34.54 8.75 11.12
N LEU A 8 -34.71 9.52 10.04
CA LEU A 8 -33.78 9.51 8.89
C LEU A 8 -32.46 10.28 9.14
N LEU A 9 -32.44 11.17 10.13
CA LEU A 9 -31.25 11.98 10.48
C LEU A 9 -30.20 11.23 11.32
N LEU A 10 -30.54 10.07 11.90
CA LEU A 10 -29.63 9.29 12.77
C LEU A 10 -28.63 8.41 11.99
N ILE A 11 -28.72 8.32 10.67
CA ILE A 11 -27.88 7.44 9.84
C ILE A 11 -26.60 8.18 9.34
N ALA A 12 -26.43 9.45 9.68
CA ALA A 12 -25.40 10.31 9.07
C ALA A 12 -23.98 10.24 9.71
N PHE A 13 -23.75 9.41 10.73
CA PHE A 13 -22.43 9.34 11.39
C PHE A 13 -22.04 7.90 11.72
N THR A 14 -21.30 7.25 10.82
CA THR A 14 -20.21 6.29 11.14
C THR A 14 -19.64 5.70 9.85
N GLY A 15 -18.93 6.53 9.09
CA GLY A 15 -18.16 6.10 7.93
C GLY A 15 -16.65 6.24 8.16
N CYS A 16 -16.08 5.59 9.17
CA CYS A 16 -14.61 5.44 9.24
C CYS A 16 -14.24 4.30 8.28
N SER A 17 -13.92 4.64 7.04
CA SER A 17 -13.47 3.65 6.05
C SER A 17 -12.10 3.13 6.48
N LYS A 18 -12.07 2.00 7.20
CA LYS A 18 -10.86 1.18 7.30
C LYS A 18 -10.59 0.64 5.92
N GLN A 19 -9.66 1.27 5.21
CA GLN A 19 -9.18 0.77 3.93
C GLN A 19 -8.56 -0.61 4.16
N THR A 20 -9.32 -1.65 3.82
CA THR A 20 -8.84 -3.03 3.79
C THR A 20 -7.71 -3.07 2.76
N VAL A 21 -6.45 -3.00 3.24
CA VAL A 21 -5.28 -3.29 2.41
C VAL A 21 -5.49 -4.72 1.93
N GLN A 22 -5.77 -4.86 0.64
CA GLN A 22 -5.98 -6.15 -0.01
C GLN A 22 -4.67 -6.92 0.11
N SER A 23 -4.62 -7.83 1.08
CA SER A 23 -3.54 -8.80 1.22
C SER A 23 -3.61 -9.72 0.01
N ILE A 24 -2.93 -9.33 -1.07
CA ILE A 24 -2.53 -10.30 -2.11
C ILE A 24 -1.82 -11.44 -1.36
N ASN A 25 -2.12 -12.69 -1.68
CA ASN A 25 -1.46 -13.85 -1.08
C ASN A 25 0.05 -13.75 -1.36
N THR A 26 0.80 -13.16 -0.43
CA THR A 26 2.24 -12.91 -0.53
C THR A 26 2.93 -13.56 0.65
N LYS A 27 4.11 -14.13 0.39
CA LYS A 27 5.06 -14.60 1.40
C LYS A 27 5.67 -13.43 2.20
N PHE A 28 5.49 -12.19 1.74
CA PHE A 28 6.09 -10.98 2.32
C PHE A 28 5.05 -9.88 2.66
N PRO A 29 4.09 -10.15 3.56
CA PRO A 29 3.01 -9.21 3.87
C PRO A 29 3.51 -7.90 4.50
N HIS A 30 4.63 -7.93 5.22
CA HIS A 30 5.24 -6.72 5.77
C HIS A 30 5.86 -5.84 4.68
N GLY A 31 6.60 -6.45 3.75
CA GLY A 31 7.14 -5.75 2.57
C GLY A 31 6.06 -5.12 1.71
N GLN A 32 4.94 -5.82 1.52
CA GLN A 32 3.76 -5.29 0.83
C GLN A 32 3.20 -4.04 1.53
N LYS A 33 2.99 -4.09 2.84
CA LYS A 33 2.49 -2.96 3.62
C LYS A 33 3.44 -1.76 3.55
N LEU A 34 4.75 -2.01 3.62
CA LEU A 34 5.76 -0.96 3.46
C LEU A 34 5.71 -0.36 2.05
N TYR A 35 5.61 -1.18 1.01
CA TYR A 35 5.52 -0.70 -0.37
C TYR A 35 4.31 0.23 -0.57
N PHE A 36 3.12 -0.19 -0.15
CA PHE A 36 1.91 0.63 -0.27
C PHE A 36 2.00 1.94 0.52
N SER A 37 2.60 1.93 1.71
CA SER A 37 2.68 3.12 2.58
C SER A 37 3.82 4.07 2.24
N LYS A 38 4.94 3.58 1.70
CA LYS A 38 6.13 4.38 1.40
C LYS A 38 6.20 4.85 -0.05
N CYS A 39 5.70 4.05 -0.99
CA CYS A 39 5.91 4.31 -2.43
C CYS A 39 4.68 4.93 -3.12
N GLY A 40 3.48 4.83 -2.53
CA GLY A 40 2.24 5.35 -3.13
C GLY A 40 1.97 6.84 -2.93
N GLY A 41 2.83 7.56 -2.21
CA GLY A 41 2.58 8.95 -1.81
C GLY A 41 3.03 10.03 -2.81
N CYS A 42 3.98 9.74 -3.70
CA CYS A 42 4.60 10.75 -4.56
C CYS A 42 4.30 10.57 -6.07
N HIS A 43 3.97 9.37 -6.51
CA HIS A 43 3.59 9.04 -7.87
C HIS A 43 2.72 7.78 -7.85
N ARG A 44 2.22 7.36 -9.02
CA ARG A 44 1.49 6.10 -9.13
C ARG A 44 2.34 4.96 -8.58
N LEU A 45 1.70 4.01 -7.92
CA LEU A 45 2.37 2.80 -7.48
C LEU A 45 2.50 1.85 -8.67
N TYR A 46 3.72 1.39 -8.94
CA TYR A 46 3.99 0.45 -10.03
C TYR A 46 3.59 -0.97 -9.60
N ASP A 47 3.01 -1.75 -10.50
CA ASP A 47 2.75 -3.16 -10.26
C ASP A 47 4.08 -3.95 -10.27
N ARG A 48 4.14 -5.01 -9.46
CA ARG A 48 5.35 -5.87 -9.34
C ARG A 48 5.78 -6.47 -10.67
N GLY A 49 4.83 -6.79 -11.54
CA GLY A 49 5.05 -7.39 -12.85
C GLY A 49 5.47 -6.40 -13.94
N GLU A 50 5.44 -5.09 -13.68
CA GLU A 50 5.89 -4.09 -14.66
C GLU A 50 7.41 -4.12 -14.90
N PHE A 51 8.17 -4.64 -13.94
CA PHE A 51 9.63 -4.73 -14.03
C PHE A 51 10.11 -6.14 -13.69
N LYS A 52 11.26 -6.52 -14.27
CA LYS A 52 11.95 -7.76 -13.88
C LYS A 52 12.51 -7.63 -12.45
N PRO A 53 12.64 -8.73 -11.70
CA PRO A 53 13.14 -8.71 -10.32
C PRO A 53 14.46 -7.94 -10.14
N GLU A 54 15.38 -8.04 -11.10
CA GLU A 54 16.70 -7.41 -11.04
C GLU A 54 16.63 -5.89 -11.30
N GLN A 55 15.60 -5.42 -12.03
CA GLN A 55 15.40 -4.01 -12.26
C GLN A 55 14.94 -3.29 -10.99
N TRP A 56 14.24 -3.99 -10.10
CA TRP A 56 13.79 -3.44 -8.83
C TRP A 56 14.95 -3.01 -7.93
N ASP A 57 16.12 -3.66 -7.98
CA ASP A 57 17.30 -3.22 -7.23
C ASP A 57 17.72 -1.80 -7.64
N THR A 58 17.82 -1.57 -8.94
CA THR A 58 18.28 -0.29 -9.49
C THR A 58 17.25 0.82 -9.25
N ILE A 59 15.96 0.49 -9.38
CA ILE A 59 14.86 1.41 -9.05
C ILE A 59 14.90 1.75 -7.56
N MET A 60 15.11 0.76 -6.70
CA MET A 60 15.11 0.97 -5.26
C MET A 60 16.28 1.83 -4.80
N VAL A 61 17.48 1.66 -5.38
CA VAL A 61 18.63 2.54 -5.13
C VAL A 61 18.29 4.02 -5.39
N SER A 62 17.56 4.29 -6.48
CA SER A 62 17.20 5.65 -6.86
C SER A 62 15.99 6.20 -6.08
N MET A 63 15.14 5.34 -5.52
CA MET A 63 13.94 5.74 -4.76
C MET A 63 14.12 5.76 -3.24
N ARG A 64 15.04 4.98 -2.67
CA ARG A 64 15.21 4.81 -1.21
C ARG A 64 15.32 6.14 -0.46
N SER A 65 16.18 7.03 -0.92
CA SER A 65 16.39 8.35 -0.29
C SER A 65 15.14 9.24 -0.41
N LYS A 66 14.44 9.17 -1.55
CA LYS A 66 13.22 9.95 -1.84
C LYS A 66 12.03 9.46 -1.01
N ALA A 67 11.88 8.14 -0.88
CA ALA A 67 10.84 7.49 -0.09
C ALA A 67 11.17 7.43 1.42
N LYS A 68 12.35 7.90 1.83
CA LYS A 68 12.84 7.91 3.22
C LYS A 68 12.73 6.52 3.87
N THR A 69 13.18 5.49 3.15
CA THR A 69 13.19 4.10 3.63
C THR A 69 14.54 3.75 4.27
N THR A 70 14.50 2.99 5.38
CA THR A 70 15.71 2.42 5.99
C THR A 70 16.22 1.23 5.17
N ALA A 71 17.42 0.72 5.49
CA ALA A 71 17.99 -0.44 4.79
C ALA A 71 17.13 -1.70 4.97
N GLU A 72 16.57 -1.85 6.17
CA GLU A 72 15.72 -2.97 6.55
C GLU A 72 14.40 -2.91 5.79
N GLN A 73 13.78 -1.73 5.75
CA GLN A 73 12.54 -1.51 5.00
C GLN A 73 12.75 -1.74 3.50
N GLU A 74 13.87 -1.26 2.96
CA GLU A 74 14.26 -1.50 1.57
C GLU A 74 14.33 -2.99 1.24
N LYS A 75 15.03 -3.77 2.08
CA LYS A 75 15.17 -5.22 1.92
C LYS A 75 13.81 -5.91 1.90
N GLU A 76 12.91 -5.57 2.82
CA GLU A 76 11.58 -6.16 2.90
C GLU A 76 10.70 -5.80 1.70
N ILE A 77 10.76 -4.55 1.24
CA ILE A 77 10.07 -4.12 0.02
C ILE A 77 10.61 -4.89 -1.19
N LEU A 78 11.93 -5.05 -1.32
CA LEU A 78 12.54 -5.80 -2.42
C LEU A 78 12.13 -7.28 -2.40
N LEU A 79 12.04 -7.92 -1.24
CA LEU A 79 11.53 -9.29 -1.14
C LEU A 79 10.10 -9.39 -1.69
N PHE A 80 9.23 -8.44 -1.35
CA PHE A 80 7.87 -8.38 -1.88
C PHE A 80 7.81 -8.12 -3.38
N LEU A 81 8.58 -7.15 -3.89
CA LEU A 81 8.57 -6.75 -5.31
C LEU A 81 9.13 -7.83 -6.23
N LYS A 82 10.07 -8.64 -5.74
CA LYS A 82 10.71 -9.73 -6.49
C LYS A 82 10.06 -11.08 -6.32
N GLU A 83 9.06 -11.19 -5.45
CA GLU A 83 8.29 -12.42 -5.31
C GLU A 83 7.67 -12.82 -6.65
N ARG A 84 7.87 -14.08 -7.04
CA ARG A 84 7.26 -14.71 -8.20
C ARG A 84 6.25 -15.75 -7.72
N GLU A 85 5.15 -15.87 -8.47
CA GLU A 85 4.11 -16.89 -8.26
C GLU A 85 4.70 -18.30 -8.29
#